data_AF-A0A377B062-F1
#
_entry.id   AF-A0A377B062-F1
#
_cell.length_a   1.000
_cell.length_b   1.000
_cell.length_c   1.000
_cell.angle_alpha   90.00
_cell.angle_beta   90.00
_cell.angle_gamma   90.00
#
_symmetry.space_group_name_H-M   'P 1'
#
loop_
_entity.id
_entity.type
_entity.pdbx_description
1 polymer ?
#
loop_
_entity_poly.entity_id
_entity_poly.type
_entity_poly.pdbx_seq_one_letter_code
_entity_poly.pdbx_strand_id
1 'polypeptide(L)'
;MSKLSNKADHKYCHSLAKEVFGGDMLDVVLPRLDGFERCGESFDTVISANPATYVGSADALKNARIAAEDFAKAVFDRIEFIRSN
;
A
#
# COMPACT_ATOMS: atom_id res chain seq x y z
N MET A 1 19.41 1.57 6.33
CA MET A 1 18.16 2.06 5.72
C MET A 1 17.28 2.64 6.80
N SER A 2 16.99 3.95 6.71
CA SER A 2 16.22 4.68 7.71
C SER A 2 14.79 4.14 7.78
N LYS A 3 14.32 3.79 8.98
CA LYS A 3 12.94 3.38 9.29
C LYS A 3 11.99 4.56 9.02
N LEU A 4 11.63 4.78 7.75
CA LEU A 4 10.85 5.94 7.30
C LEU A 4 9.34 5.81 7.50
N SER A 5 8.86 4.66 7.98
CA SER A 5 7.42 4.42 8.22
C SER A 5 6.84 5.25 9.37
N ASN A 6 7.69 5.84 10.22
CA ASN A 6 7.29 6.58 11.42
C ASN A 6 7.76 8.06 11.41
N LYS A 7 7.97 8.64 10.24
CA LYS A 7 8.35 10.06 10.12
C LYS A 7 7.21 10.93 10.66
N ALA A 8 7.52 11.84 11.60
CA ALA A 8 6.52 12.72 12.22
C ALA A 8 5.72 13.52 11.19
N ASP A 9 6.40 13.96 10.14
CA ASP A 9 5.86 14.63 8.96
C ASP A 9 4.76 13.81 8.24
N HIS A 10 4.94 12.50 8.07
CA HIS A 10 3.93 11.65 7.43
C HIS A 10 2.65 11.56 8.27
N LYS A 11 2.79 11.48 9.60
CA LYS A 11 1.63 11.45 10.50
C LYS A 11 0.85 12.76 10.47
N TYR A 12 1.56 13.88 10.47
CA TYR A 12 0.94 15.20 10.37
C TYR A 12 0.17 15.36 9.05
N CYS A 13 0.81 15.08 7.92
CA CYS A 13 0.14 15.14 6.61
C CYS A 13 -1.01 14.15 6.48
N HIS A 14 -0.94 12.98 7.13
CA HIS A 14 -2.05 12.03 7.15
C HIS A 14 -3.26 12.57 7.94
N SER A 15 -3.04 13.27 9.06
CA SER A 15 -4.12 13.97 9.76
C SER A 15 -4.76 15.05 8.89
N LEU A 16 -3.94 15.86 8.21
CA LEU A 16 -4.44 16.88 7.28
C LEU A 16 -5.25 16.25 6.13
N ALA A 17 -4.81 15.12 5.58
CA ALA A 17 -5.55 14.40 4.56
C ALA A 17 -6.93 13.96 5.08
N LYS A 18 -7.03 13.47 6.33
CA LYS A 18 -8.33 13.15 6.94
C LYS A 18 -9.22 14.36 7.11
N GLU A 19 -8.67 15.52 7.46
CA GLU A 19 -9.44 16.77 7.57
C GLU A 19 -9.96 17.24 6.21
N VAL A 20 -9.15 17.13 5.16
CA VAL A 20 -9.51 17.58 3.81
C VAL A 20 -10.53 16.64 3.14
N PHE A 21 -10.29 15.34 3.18
CA PHE A 21 -11.15 14.35 2.52
C PHE A 21 -12.34 13.93 3.39
N GLY A 22 -12.28 14.12 4.71
CA GLY A 22 -13.37 13.79 5.62
C GLY A 22 -13.83 12.33 5.47
N GLY A 23 -15.14 12.15 5.23
CA GLY A 23 -15.75 10.83 5.02
C GLY A 23 -15.38 10.13 3.71
N ASP A 24 -14.74 10.83 2.77
CA ASP A 24 -14.24 10.26 1.51
C ASP A 24 -12.80 9.75 1.62
N MET A 25 -12.16 9.91 2.78
CA MET A 25 -10.86 9.30 3.02
C MET A 25 -10.99 7.78 3.13
N LEU A 26 -10.13 7.05 2.42
CA LEU A 26 -10.02 5.59 2.57
C LEU A 26 -9.28 5.25 3.87
N ASP A 27 -9.79 4.27 4.62
CA ASP A 27 -9.21 3.85 5.91
C ASP A 27 -7.89 3.08 5.78
N VAL A 28 -7.64 2.49 4.61
CA VAL A 28 -6.40 1.76 4.30
C VAL A 28 -5.46 2.62 3.47
N VAL A 29 -4.17 2.54 3.80
CA VAL A 29 -3.09 3.27 3.11
C VAL A 29 -2.14 2.29 2.45
N LEU A 30 -1.57 2.68 1.31
CA LEU A 30 -0.51 1.91 0.66
C LEU A 30 0.86 2.38 1.19
N PRO A 31 1.55 1.57 2.01
CA PRO A 31 2.80 1.98 2.64
C PRO A 31 3.96 1.94 1.66
N ARG A 32 4.98 2.77 1.91
CA ARG A 32 6.28 2.63 1.26
C ARG A 32 6.99 1.37 1.76
N LEU A 33 7.21 0.39 0.88
CA LEU A 33 7.90 -0.86 1.17
C LEU A 33 8.88 -1.19 0.05
N ASP A 34 10.04 -1.75 0.40
CA ASP A 34 11.09 -2.14 -0.55
C ASP A 34 10.58 -3.10 -1.65
N GLY A 35 9.58 -3.94 -1.33
CA GLY A 35 8.95 -4.83 -2.29
C GLY A 35 8.25 -4.10 -3.44
N PHE A 36 7.64 -2.95 -3.17
CA PHE A 36 7.05 -2.11 -4.22
C PHE A 36 8.14 -1.42 -5.07
N GLU A 37 9.19 -0.92 -4.43
CA GLU A 37 10.29 -0.24 -5.12
C GLU A 37 10.99 -1.20 -6.10
N ARG A 38 11.32 -2.42 -5.64
CA ARG A 38 12.01 -3.43 -6.46
C ARG A 38 11.16 -3.99 -7.58
N CYS A 39 9.89 -4.30 -7.33
CA CYS A 39 9.01 -4.69 -8.42
C CYS A 39 8.82 -3.55 -9.43
N GLY A 40 8.87 -2.28 -8.98
CA GLY A 40 8.85 -1.11 -9.85
C GLY A 40 10.08 -0.99 -10.76
N GLU A 41 11.27 -1.41 -10.30
CA GLU A 41 12.50 -1.42 -11.11
C GLU A 41 12.42 -2.40 -12.30
N SER A 42 11.66 -3.49 -12.16
CA SER A 42 11.48 -4.52 -13.21
C SER A 42 10.16 -4.42 -13.95
N PHE A 43 9.33 -3.40 -13.69
CA PHE A 43 7.95 -3.27 -14.19
C PHE A 43 7.06 -4.46 -13.82
N ASP A 44 7.39 -5.18 -12.76
CA ASP A 44 6.55 -6.22 -12.18
C ASP A 44 5.51 -5.60 -11.23
N THR A 45 4.40 -6.31 -11.06
CA THR A 45 3.52 -6.06 -9.91
C THR A 45 3.91 -6.98 -8.76
N VAL A 46 3.66 -6.57 -7.51
CA VAL A 46 3.89 -7.45 -6.34
C VAL A 46 3.01 -8.71 -6.33
N ILE A 47 1.96 -8.72 -7.17
CA ILE A 47 1.08 -9.88 -7.42
C ILE A 47 1.69 -10.81 -8.47
N SER A 48 2.18 -10.28 -9.59
CA SER A 48 2.74 -11.06 -10.71
C SER A 48 4.18 -11.53 -10.48
N ALA A 49 4.95 -10.82 -9.64
CA ALA A 49 6.33 -11.12 -9.37
C ALA A 49 6.48 -12.54 -8.79
N ASN A 50 7.20 -13.40 -9.51
CA ASN A 50 7.51 -14.76 -9.06
C ASN A 50 8.55 -14.69 -7.91
N PRO A 51 8.25 -15.23 -6.72
CA PRO A 51 9.20 -15.24 -5.60
C PRO A 51 10.55 -15.89 -5.91
N ALA A 52 10.60 -16.82 -6.88
CA ALA A 52 11.83 -17.50 -7.28
C ALA A 52 12.77 -16.63 -8.14
N THR A 53 12.23 -15.63 -8.85
CA THR A 53 13.00 -14.70 -9.70
C THR A 53 13.15 -13.33 -9.06
N TYR A 54 12.48 -13.09 -7.94
CA TYR A 54 12.53 -11.83 -7.22
C TYR A 54 13.91 -11.61 -6.61
N VAL A 55 14.59 -10.56 -7.08
CA VAL A 55 15.92 -10.19 -6.61
C VAL A 55 15.78 -9.40 -5.30
N GLY A 56 15.47 -10.09 -4.20
CA GLY A 56 15.35 -9.50 -2.86
C GLY A 56 14.88 -10.46 -1.78
N SER A 57 14.55 -9.92 -0.60
CA SER A 57 14.01 -10.73 0.49
C SER A 57 12.61 -11.21 0.16
N ALA A 58 12.35 -12.52 0.33
CA ALA A 58 11.03 -13.10 0.18
C ALA A 58 10.00 -12.44 1.12
N ASP A 59 10.41 -12.02 2.31
CA ASP A 59 9.55 -11.30 3.26
C ASP A 59 9.19 -9.91 2.75
N ALA A 60 10.10 -9.21 2.06
CA ALA A 60 9.82 -7.90 1.48
C ALA A 60 8.74 -8.00 0.39
N LEU A 61 8.84 -9.00 -0.48
CA LEU A 61 7.82 -9.26 -1.51
C LEU A 61 6.49 -9.68 -0.87
N LYS A 62 6.51 -10.56 0.13
CA LYS A 62 5.32 -11.01 0.84
C LYS A 62 4.59 -9.86 1.53
N ASN A 63 5.31 -9.01 2.25
CA ASN A 63 4.73 -7.87 2.95
C ASN A 63 4.12 -6.85 1.98
N ALA A 64 4.78 -6.58 0.86
CA ALA A 64 4.23 -5.69 -0.17
C ALA A 64 3.00 -6.29 -0.86
N ARG A 65 2.99 -7.61 -1.09
CA ARG A 65 1.81 -8.32 -1.62
C ARG A 65 0.61 -8.19 -0.68
N ILE A 66 0.78 -8.48 0.61
CA ILE A 66 -0.29 -8.35 1.61
C ILE A 66 -0.80 -6.90 1.64
N ALA A 67 0.09 -5.91 1.65
CA ALA A 67 -0.31 -4.51 1.64
C ALA A 67 -1.12 -4.12 0.39
N ALA A 68 -0.80 -4.69 -0.78
CA ALA A 68 -1.56 -4.48 -2.00
C ALA A 68 -2.94 -5.17 -1.96
N GLU A 69 -3.02 -6.38 -1.40
CA GLU A 69 -4.26 -7.13 -1.22
C GLU A 69 -5.22 -6.41 -0.26
N ASP A 70 -4.72 -5.94 0.89
CA ASP A 70 -5.49 -5.16 1.87
C ASP A 70 -6.04 -3.87 1.25
N PHE A 71 -5.19 -3.15 0.50
CA PHE A 71 -5.59 -1.92 -0.18
C PHE A 71 -6.66 -2.19 -1.25
N ALA A 72 -6.48 -3.22 -2.09
CA ALA A 72 -7.44 -3.60 -3.10
C ALA A 72 -8.79 -4.00 -2.50
N LYS A 73 -8.78 -4.74 -1.38
CA LYS A 73 -9.99 -5.14 -0.68
C LYS A 73 -10.73 -3.94 -0.09
N ALA A 74 -10.03 -2.99 0.51
CA ALA A 74 -10.64 -1.78 1.05
C ALA A 74 -11.31 -0.92 -0.04
N VAL A 75 -10.66 -0.79 -1.20
CA VAL A 75 -11.24 -0.10 -2.36
C VAL A 75 -12.47 -0.85 -2.87
N PHE A 76 -12.39 -2.18 -2.98
CA PHE A 76 -13.52 -3.01 -3.39
C PHE A 76 -14.73 -2.81 -2.47
N ASP A 77 -14.53 -2.90 -1.16
CA ASP A 77 -15.61 -2.72 -0.17
C ASP A 77 -16.22 -1.32 -0.22
N ARG A 78 -15.39 -0.29 -0.41
CA ARG A 78 -15.87 1.08 -0.54
C ARG A 78 -16.70 1.27 -1.80
N ILE A 79 -16.28 0.70 -2.94
CA ILE A 79 -17.06 0.74 -4.18
C ILE A 79 -18.37 -0.01 -4.03
N GLU A 80 -18.34 -1.21 -3.44
CA GLU A 80 -19.54 -2.01 -3.22
C GLU A 80 -20.55 -1.26 -2.33
N PHE A 81 -20.08 -0.62 -1.25
CA PHE A 81 -20.91 0.22 -0.39
C PHE A 81 -21.55 1.39 -1.17
N ILE A 82 -20.83 2.03 -2.07
CA ILE A 82 -21.37 3.13 -2.91
C ILE A 82 -22.39 2.61 -3.93
N ARG A 83 -22.22 1.40 -4.45
CA ARG A 83 -23.09 0.85 -5.51
C ARG A 83 -24.35 0.15 -5.01
N SER A 84 -24.32 -0.33 -3.77
CA SER A 84 -25.41 -1.08 -3.14
C SER A 84 -26.37 -0.22 -2.31
N ASN A 85 -26.10 1.09 -2.21
CA ASN A 85 -26.97 2.10 -1.62
C ASN A 85 -27.39 3.13 -2.66
#